data_AF-A0A2T4DNP1-F1
#
_entry.id   AF-A0A2T4DNP1-F1
#
_cell.length_a   1.000
_cell.length_b   1.000
_cell.length_c   1.000
_cell.angle_alpha   90.00
_cell.angle_beta   90.00
_cell.angle_gamma   90.00
#
_symmetry.space_group_name_H-M   'P 1'
#
loop_
_entity.id
_entity.type
_entity.pdbx_description
1 polymer ?
#
loop_
_entity_poly.entity_id
_entity_poly.type
_entity_poly.pdbx_seq_one_letter_code
_entity_poly.pdbx_strand_id
1 'polypeptide(L)'
;MFPTIFSLALDGLGDDKPQGSGVLCTMIVGGAIIPPAYGYLTDQFSFYIAFLLVILCYAYIFFYGFLSQRKHSKLMKASKESISQ
;
A
#
# COMPACT_ATOMS: atom_id res chain seq x y z
N MET A 1 -2.76 -1.83 9.71
CA MET A 1 -2.75 -1.35 8.31
C MET A 1 -1.81 -2.18 7.44
N PHE A 2 -0.56 -2.40 7.87
CA PHE A 2 0.40 -3.24 7.16
C PHE A 2 -0.09 -4.68 6.86
N PRO A 3 -0.62 -5.47 7.82
CA PRO A 3 -1.09 -6.83 7.51
C PRO A 3 -2.26 -6.84 6.50
N THR A 4 -3.10 -5.81 6.48
CA THR A 4 -4.18 -5.68 5.48
C THR A 4 -3.62 -5.40 4.09
N ILE A 5 -2.64 -4.49 3.96
CA ILE A 5 -1.97 -4.18 2.69
C ILE A 5 -1.21 -5.41 2.20
N PHE A 6 -0.55 -6.14 3.11
CA PHE A 6 0.17 -7.37 2.82
C PHE A 6 -0.78 -8.46 2.31
N SER A 7 -1.90 -8.70 2.98
CA SER A 7 -2.93 -9.62 2.50
C SER A 7 -3.49 -9.19 1.14
N LEU A 8 -3.85 -7.92 0.95
CA LEU A 8 -4.36 -7.40 -0.33
C LEU A 8 -3.33 -7.48 -1.47
N ALA A 9 -2.04 -7.33 -1.18
CA ALA A 9 -0.96 -7.41 -2.16
C ALA A 9 -0.64 -8.85 -2.58
N LEU A 10 -0.81 -9.82 -1.68
CA LEU A 10 -0.57 -11.25 -1.95
C LEU A 10 -1.82 -11.98 -2.44
N ASP A 11 -2.99 -11.36 -2.32
CA ASP A 11 -4.25 -11.92 -2.78
C ASP A 11 -4.25 -12.09 -4.32
N GLY A 12 -4.59 -13.29 -4.78
CA GLY A 12 -4.54 -13.66 -6.20
C GLY A 12 -3.15 -13.97 -6.78
N LEU A 13 -2.08 -13.94 -6.00
CA LEU A 13 -0.70 -14.14 -6.49
C LEU A 13 -0.25 -15.62 -6.62
N GLY A 14 -1.12 -16.58 -6.29
CA GLY A 14 -0.86 -18.01 -6.56
C GLY A 14 0.44 -18.55 -5.94
N ASP A 15 1.32 -19.11 -6.77
CA ASP A 15 2.63 -19.65 -6.41
C ASP A 15 3.70 -18.57 -6.21
N ASP A 16 3.46 -17.35 -6.67
CA ASP A 16 4.40 -16.22 -6.57
C ASP A 16 4.29 -15.46 -5.23
N LYS A 17 3.41 -15.91 -4.30
CA LYS A 17 3.27 -15.30 -2.95
C LYS A 17 4.59 -15.21 -2.17
N PRO A 18 5.48 -16.22 -2.16
CA PRO A 18 6.78 -16.13 -1.48
C PRO A 18 7.65 -15.01 -2.04
N GLN A 19 7.62 -14.82 -3.37
CA GLN A 19 8.40 -13.78 -4.04
C GLN A 19 7.79 -12.38 -3.82
N GLY A 20 6.47 -12.27 -3.89
CA GLY A 20 5.74 -11.03 -3.59
C GLY A 20 5.93 -10.56 -2.14
N SER A 21 5.93 -11.49 -1.17
CA SER A 21 6.16 -11.16 0.24
C SER A 21 7.59 -10.68 0.50
N GLY A 22 8.59 -11.24 -0.19
CA GLY A 22 9.98 -10.75 -0.12
C GLY A 22 10.14 -9.31 -0.61
N VAL A 23 9.45 -8.95 -1.69
CA VAL A 23 9.44 -7.56 -2.20
C VAL A 23 8.76 -6.62 -1.20
N LEU A 24 7.61 -7.02 -0.63
CA LEU A 24 6.92 -6.25 0.41
C LEU A 24 7.81 -5.99 1.64
N CYS A 25 8.53 -7.02 2.11
CA CYS A 25 9.47 -6.88 3.22
C CYS A 25 10.63 -5.93 2.89
N THR A 26 11.11 -5.94 1.65
CA THR A 26 12.14 -4.98 1.20
C THR A 26 11.60 -3.56 1.17
N MET A 27 10.33 -3.39 0.79
CA MET A 27 9.66 -2.09 0.78
C MET A 27 9.49 -1.50 2.20
N ILE A 28 9.34 -2.35 3.24
CA ILE A 28 9.35 -1.91 4.64
C ILE A 28 10.66 -1.22 5.01
N VAL A 29 11.80 -1.71 4.50
CA VAL A 29 13.11 -1.09 4.73
C VAL A 29 13.16 0.31 4.12
N GLY A 30 12.52 0.54 2.97
CA GLY A 30 12.35 1.89 2.40
C GLY A 30 11.57 2.83 3.32
N GLY A 31 10.68 2.29 4.16
CA GLY A 31 9.99 3.03 5.21
C GLY A 31 10.91 3.58 6.29
N ALA A 32 12.14 3.08 6.44
CA ALA A 32 13.13 3.63 7.37
C ALA A 32 13.68 5.01 6.95
N ILE A 33 13.43 5.43 5.71
CA ILE A 33 13.86 6.74 5.19
C ILE A 33 12.89 7.85 5.59
N ILE A 34 11.60 7.53 5.77
CA ILE A 34 10.56 8.51 6.10
C ILE A 34 10.71 9.11 7.52
N PRO A 35 10.97 8.32 8.59
CA PRO A 35 11.18 8.85 9.94
C PRO A 35 12.33 9.87 10.08
N PRO A 36 13.55 9.63 9.54
CA PRO A 36 14.61 10.63 9.60
C PRO A 36 14.30 11.85 8.74
N ALA A 37 13.65 11.68 7.58
CA ALA A 37 13.19 12.82 6.78
C ALA A 37 12.16 13.68 7.54
N TYR A 38 11.20 13.04 8.22
CA TYR A 38 10.22 13.73 9.07
C TYR A 38 10.90 14.46 10.23
N GLY A 39 11.84 13.80 10.93
CA GLY A 39 12.61 14.41 12.01
C GLY A 39 13.36 15.66 11.54
N TYR A 40 14.11 15.54 10.43
CA TYR A 40 14.85 16.66 9.85
C TYR A 40 13.95 17.83 9.42
N LEU A 41 12.78 17.53 8.84
CA LEU A 41 11.80 18.56 8.47
C LEU A 41 11.20 19.26 9.69
N THR A 42 10.99 18.51 10.78
CA THR A 42 10.45 19.07 12.03
C THR A 42 11.44 20.02 12.67
N ASP A 43 12.73 19.69 12.63
CA ASP A 43 13.82 20.50 13.21
C ASP A 43 14.05 21.81 12.44
N GLN A 44 13.91 21.80 11.11
CA GLN A 44 14.27 22.95 10.25
C GLN A 44 13.10 23.86 9.89
N PHE A 45 11.89 23.30 9.70
CA PHE A 45 10.80 24.00 9.01
C PHE A 45 9.50 24.16 9.82
N SER A 46 9.48 23.71 11.08
CA SER A 46 8.29 23.65 11.96
C SER A 46 7.33 22.48 11.67
N PHE A 47 6.60 22.08 12.71
CA PHE A 47 5.72 20.90 12.76
C PHE A 47 4.67 20.83 11.63
N TYR A 48 4.25 21.98 11.09
CA TYR A 48 3.23 22.08 10.05
C TYR A 48 3.66 21.38 8.74
N ILE A 49 4.94 21.55 8.35
CA ILE A 49 5.48 20.97 7.10
C ILE A 49 5.73 19.46 7.29
N ALA A 50 6.19 19.06 8.46
CA ALA A 50 6.31 17.65 8.81
C ALA A 50 4.93 16.96 8.73
N PHE A 51 3.88 17.59 9.28
CA PHE A 51 2.52 17.06 9.23
C PHE A 51 1.99 16.88 7.80
N LEU A 52 2.31 17.81 6.89
CA LEU A 52 1.96 17.69 5.46
C LEU A 52 2.56 16.43 4.83
N LEU A 53 3.82 16.08 5.18
CA LEU A 53 4.47 14.87 4.70
C LEU A 53 3.75 13.59 5.16
N VAL A 54 3.27 13.56 6.42
CA VAL A 54 2.49 12.43 6.93
C VAL A 54 1.13 12.31 6.23
N ILE A 55 0.45 13.44 5.98
CA ILE A 55 -0.80 13.47 5.21
C ILE A 55 -0.57 12.88 3.81
N LEU A 56 0.52 13.25 3.14
CA LEU A 56 0.85 12.75 1.81
C LEU A 56 1.10 11.23 1.83
N CYS A 57 1.82 10.73 2.84
CA CYS A 57 2.04 9.30 3.03
C CYS A 57 0.73 8.54 3.24
N TYR A 58 -0.20 9.09 4.02
CA TYR A 58 -1.52 8.49 4.24
C TYR A 58 -2.40 8.54 2.98
N ALA A 59 -2.33 9.62 2.20
CA ALA A 59 -3.05 9.73 0.94
C ALA A 59 -2.61 8.66 -0.06
N TYR A 60 -1.31 8.32 -0.10
CA TYR A 60 -0.80 7.22 -0.92
C TYR A 60 -1.40 5.86 -0.50
N ILE A 61 -1.44 5.57 0.81
CA ILE A 61 -2.06 4.34 1.34
C ILE A 61 -3.56 4.29 1.01
N PHE A 62 -4.26 5.43 1.13
CA PHE A 62 -5.67 5.54 0.80
C PHE A 62 -5.93 5.26 -0.69
N PHE A 63 -5.11 5.82 -1.58
CA PHE A 63 -5.18 5.56 -3.01
C PHE A 63 -4.92 4.09 -3.35
N TYR A 64 -3.92 3.47 -2.71
CA TYR A 64 -3.65 2.04 -2.87
C TYR A 64 -4.84 1.17 -2.46
N GLY A 65 -5.45 1.45 -1.30
CA GLY A 65 -6.65 0.74 -0.83
C GLY A 65 -7.83 0.90 -1.80
N PHE A 66 -8.06 2.13 -2.30
CA PHE A 66 -9.12 2.40 -3.28
C PHE A 66 -8.90 1.67 -4.61
N LEU A 67 -7.65 1.59 -5.08
CA LEU A 67 -7.30 0.84 -6.29
C LEU A 67 -7.49 -0.67 -6.10
N SER A 68 -7.13 -1.20 -4.92
CA SER A 68 -7.30 -2.61 -4.58
C SER A 68 -8.77 -3.04 -4.57
N GLN A 69 -9.67 -2.19 -4.07
CA GLN A 69 -11.12 -2.40 -4.10
C GLN A 69 -11.67 -2.52 -5.55
N ARG A 70 -11.12 -1.74 -6.49
CA ARG A 70 -11.51 -1.83 -7.91
C ARG A 70 -11.06 -3.13 -8.57
N LYS A 71 -9.94 -3.72 -8.14
CA LYS A 71 -9.44 -5.01 -8.65
C LYS A 71 -10.36 -6.16 -8.23
N HIS A 72 -10.80 -6.18 -6.97
CA HIS A 72 -11.78 -7.16 -6.46
C HIS A 72 -13.14 -7.05 -7.19
N SER A 73 -13.56 -5.83 -7.56
CA SER A 73 -14.79 -5.61 -8.34
C SER A 73 -14.73 -6.14 -9.78
N LYS A 74 -13.54 -6.23 -10.39
CA LYS A 74 -13.37 -6.79 -11.74
C LYS A 74 -13.36 -8.32 -11.73
N LEU A 75 -12.78 -8.95 -10.71
CA LEU A 75 -12.82 -10.41 -10.51
C LEU A 75 -14.24 -10.94 -10.24
N MET A 76 -15.05 -10.19 -9.48
CA MET A 76 -16.47 -10.52 -9.30
C MET A 76 -17.31 -10.39 -10.59
N LYS A 77 -16.95 -9.48 -11.51
CA LYS A 77 -17.61 -9.38 -12.82
C LYS A 77 -17.22 -10.52 -13.76
N ALA A 78 -15.93 -10.88 -13.79
CA ALA A 78 -15.44 -11.99 -14.63
C ALA A 78 -16.01 -13.36 -14.20
N SER A 79 -16.16 -13.61 -12.89
CA SER A 79 -16.81 -14.84 -12.39
C SER A 79 -18.31 -14.90 -12.73
N LYS A 80 -19.01 -13.75 -12.78
CA LYS A 80 -20.41 -13.71 -13.23
C LYS A 80 -20.57 -13.99 -14.74
N GLU A 81 -19.61 -13.58 -15.55
CA GLU A 81 -19.62 -13.80 -17.01
C GLU A 81 -19.37 -15.28 -17.36
N SER A 82 -18.52 -15.98 -16.59
CA SER A 82 -18.26 -17.42 -16.73
C SER A 82 -19.40 -18.34 -16.27
N ILE A 83 -20.32 -17.87 -15.42
CA ILE A 83 -21.45 -18.68 -14.90
C ILE A 83 -22.71 -18.53 -15.78
N SER A 84 -22.71 -17.58 -16.72
CA SER A 84 -23.82 -17.35 -17.67
C SER A 84 -23.55 -17.90 -19.09
N GLN A 85 -22.46 -18.65 -19.28
CA GLN A 85 -22.10 -19.31 -20.53
C GLN A 85 -22.18 -20.83 -20.39
#